data_AF-A0A2E8DN87-F1
#
_entry.id   AF-A0A2E8DN87-F1
#
_cell.length_a   1.000
_cell.length_b   1.000
_cell.length_c   1.000
_cell.angle_alpha   90.00
_cell.angle_beta   90.00
_cell.angle_gamma   90.00
#
_symmetry.space_group_name_H-M   'P 1'
#
loop_
_entity.id
_entity.type
_entity.pdbx_description
1 polymer ?
#
loop_
_entity_poly.entity_id
_entity_poly.type
_entity_poly.pdbx_seq_one_letter_code
_entity_poly.pdbx_strand_id
1 'polypeptide(L)'
;METGIVIIRGEPKVHNKSKMVSYIKDNQVEVVGDWFYDYRTDDSNWSFERHTDRLGFLKGCERGVSFILVEKDFFSSIGQIDTFQQKLVQEVIRKTGMDLVCVDDQFISKEYNETKDSKELFDTVKRYEKLRLTLSRIRTKQNKEKESIPNFEDRGKVSGRKSYLETDPELVRKIQKLRDSGYKIRQISDILFNMGYKNKKGNPFHTGQISKLYQQSELLQLEEE
;
A
#
# COMPACT_ATOMS: atom_id res chain seq x y z
N MET A 1 -19.65 13.64 -4.74
CA MET A 1 -19.23 12.33 -5.26
C MET A 1 -18.35 11.71 -4.19
N GLU A 2 -18.60 10.46 -3.86
CA GLU A 2 -17.85 9.78 -2.81
C GLU A 2 -16.53 9.27 -3.39
N THR A 3 -15.40 9.75 -2.88
CA THR A 3 -14.07 9.39 -3.38
C THR A 3 -13.47 8.27 -2.55
N GLY A 4 -12.95 7.24 -3.22
CA GLY A 4 -12.34 6.07 -2.58
C GLY A 4 -11.06 5.62 -3.26
N ILE A 5 -10.39 4.65 -2.63
CA ILE A 5 -9.33 3.85 -3.26
C ILE A 5 -9.73 2.38 -3.26
N VAL A 6 -9.10 1.58 -4.11
CA VAL A 6 -9.40 0.14 -4.23
C VAL A 6 -8.20 -0.69 -3.78
N ILE A 7 -8.44 -1.69 -2.93
CA ILE A 7 -7.42 -2.69 -2.56
C ILE A 7 -7.96 -4.09 -2.90
N ILE A 8 -7.21 -4.81 -3.73
CA ILE A 8 -7.55 -6.14 -4.23
C ILE A 8 -6.57 -7.18 -3.69
N ARG A 9 -7.10 -8.37 -3.41
CA ARG A 9 -6.30 -9.57 -3.14
C ARG A 9 -6.12 -10.35 -4.44
N GLY A 10 -4.87 -10.63 -4.81
CA GLY A 10 -4.53 -11.34 -6.05
C GLY A 10 -3.77 -10.50 -7.06
N GLU A 11 -3.48 -11.11 -8.21
CA GLU A 11 -2.66 -10.53 -9.25
C GLU A 11 -3.48 -9.65 -10.22
N PRO A 12 -2.97 -8.48 -10.64
CA PRO A 12 -3.69 -7.58 -11.56
C PRO A 12 -4.12 -8.23 -12.88
N LYS A 13 -3.30 -9.16 -13.40
CA LYS A 13 -3.53 -9.85 -14.68
C LYS A 13 -4.59 -10.94 -14.59
N VAL A 14 -4.85 -11.46 -13.40
CA VAL A 14 -5.75 -12.58 -13.15
C VAL A 14 -7.08 -12.12 -12.55
N HIS A 15 -7.06 -11.00 -11.82
CA HIS A 15 -8.23 -10.46 -11.13
C HIS A 15 -9.36 -10.08 -12.09
N ASN A 16 -10.55 -10.58 -11.82
CA ASN A 16 -11.76 -10.21 -12.56
C ASN A 16 -12.35 -8.91 -11.98
N LYS A 17 -12.11 -7.80 -12.69
CA LYS A 17 -12.53 -6.46 -12.27
C LYS A 17 -14.04 -6.20 -12.35
N SER A 18 -14.83 -7.06 -13.01
CA SER A 18 -16.20 -6.74 -13.41
C SER A 18 -17.09 -6.32 -12.24
N LYS A 19 -17.01 -7.05 -11.11
CA LYS A 19 -17.80 -6.77 -9.91
C LYS A 19 -17.48 -5.40 -9.31
N MET A 20 -16.20 -5.14 -9.09
CA MET A 20 -15.70 -3.87 -8.56
C MET A 20 -16.12 -2.70 -9.46
N VAL A 21 -15.97 -2.86 -10.78
CA VAL A 21 -16.37 -1.84 -11.77
C VAL A 21 -17.88 -1.58 -11.75
N SER A 22 -18.71 -2.63 -11.70
CA SER A 22 -20.16 -2.47 -11.57
C SER A 22 -20.53 -1.72 -10.30
N TYR A 23 -19.96 -2.10 -9.15
CA TYR A 23 -20.22 -1.42 -7.88
C TYR A 23 -19.83 0.06 -7.92
N ILE A 24 -18.65 0.38 -8.48
CA ILE A 24 -18.19 1.76 -8.63
C ILE A 24 -19.18 2.59 -9.46
N LYS A 25 -19.68 2.01 -10.56
CA LYS A 25 -20.63 2.67 -11.46
C LYS A 25 -22.00 2.86 -10.80
N ASP A 26 -22.52 1.80 -10.18
CA ASP A 26 -23.86 1.77 -9.59
C ASP A 26 -23.96 2.72 -8.38
N ASN A 27 -22.87 2.87 -7.61
CA ASN A 27 -22.81 3.75 -6.44
C ASN A 27 -22.20 5.13 -6.74
N GLN A 28 -21.91 5.46 -8.00
CA GLN A 28 -21.31 6.73 -8.41
C GLN A 28 -20.04 7.10 -7.61
N VAL A 29 -19.21 6.09 -7.35
CA VAL A 29 -17.95 6.25 -6.64
C VAL A 29 -16.89 6.78 -7.59
N GLU A 30 -16.10 7.74 -7.12
CA GLU A 30 -14.88 8.18 -7.79
C GLU A 30 -13.67 7.45 -7.19
N VAL A 31 -13.04 6.56 -7.95
CA VAL A 31 -11.80 5.92 -7.51
C VAL A 31 -10.61 6.81 -7.86
N VAL A 32 -9.90 7.27 -6.83
CA VAL A 32 -8.77 8.19 -7.01
C VAL A 32 -7.46 7.41 -7.12
N GLY A 33 -6.89 7.41 -8.33
CA GLY A 33 -5.63 6.76 -8.68
C GLY A 33 -5.71 5.23 -8.82
N ASP A 34 -4.55 4.59 -8.91
CA ASP A 34 -4.48 3.15 -9.20
C ASP A 34 -5.04 2.26 -8.10
N TRP A 35 -5.45 1.05 -8.52
CA TRP A 35 -5.86 -0.02 -7.63
C TRP A 35 -4.63 -0.70 -7.01
N PHE A 36 -4.70 -0.98 -5.73
CA PHE A 36 -3.61 -1.63 -4.99
C PHE A 36 -3.81 -3.14 -4.95
N TYR A 37 -2.89 -3.91 -5.54
CA TYR A 37 -2.97 -5.37 -5.59
C TYR A 37 -1.99 -6.03 -4.61
N ASP A 38 -2.46 -6.95 -3.77
CA ASP A 38 -1.62 -7.80 -2.92
C ASP A 38 -1.85 -9.28 -3.24
N TYR A 39 -0.89 -9.89 -3.93
CA TYR A 39 -0.92 -11.30 -4.35
C TYR A 39 -0.09 -12.22 -3.44
N ARG A 40 0.54 -11.69 -2.37
CA ARG A 40 1.44 -12.48 -1.53
C ARG A 40 0.65 -13.42 -0.63
N THR A 41 0.86 -14.72 -0.78
CA THR A 41 0.13 -15.76 -0.03
C THR A 41 0.88 -16.24 1.22
N ASP A 42 2.16 -15.90 1.36
CA ASP A 42 3.06 -16.39 2.41
C ASP A 42 3.22 -15.43 3.61
N ASP A 43 2.50 -14.32 3.61
CA ASP A 43 2.61 -13.28 4.63
C ASP A 43 1.48 -13.43 5.67
N SER A 44 1.85 -13.76 6.92
CA SER A 44 0.93 -13.93 8.07
C SER A 44 0.54 -12.61 8.75
N ASN A 45 0.91 -11.48 8.16
CA ASN A 45 0.48 -10.17 8.63
C ASN A 45 -1.02 -9.97 8.42
N TRP A 46 -1.66 -9.32 9.40
CA TRP A 46 -3.05 -8.87 9.25
C TRP A 46 -3.15 -7.82 8.15
N SER A 47 -4.37 -7.65 7.66
CA SER A 47 -4.72 -6.49 6.85
C SER A 47 -4.22 -5.18 7.48
N PHE A 48 -3.70 -4.27 6.65
CA PHE A 48 -3.05 -3.01 7.06
C PHE A 48 -1.77 -3.12 7.90
N GLU A 49 -1.32 -4.33 8.23
CA GLU A 49 0.09 -4.61 8.55
C GLU A 49 0.88 -5.03 7.31
N ARG A 50 0.19 -5.35 6.22
CA ARG A 50 0.78 -5.65 4.93
C ARG A 50 1.23 -4.36 4.25
N HIS A 51 2.27 -4.46 3.42
CA HIS A 51 2.84 -3.27 2.77
C HIS A 51 1.84 -2.59 1.84
N THR A 52 1.19 -3.36 0.95
CA THR A 52 0.20 -2.85 -0.01
C THR A 52 -0.95 -2.14 0.69
N ASP A 53 -1.48 -2.72 1.76
CA ASP A 53 -2.60 -2.13 2.51
C ASP A 53 -2.23 -0.80 3.17
N ARG A 54 -1.04 -0.73 3.79
CA ARG A 54 -0.53 0.52 4.36
C ARG A 54 -0.27 1.57 3.29
N LEU A 55 0.25 1.15 2.14
CA LEU A 55 0.50 2.05 1.02
C LEU A 55 -0.82 2.61 0.50
N GLY A 56 -1.82 1.75 0.30
CA GLY A 56 -3.18 2.15 -0.05
C GLY A 56 -3.72 3.16 0.96
N PHE A 57 -3.73 2.82 2.24
CA PHE A 57 -4.18 3.74 3.31
C PHE A 57 -3.45 5.09 3.30
N LEU A 58 -2.11 5.09 3.15
CA LEU A 58 -1.30 6.30 3.06
C LEU A 58 -1.72 7.15 1.84
N LYS A 59 -1.84 6.54 0.66
CA LYS A 59 -2.26 7.22 -0.56
C LYS A 59 -3.68 7.75 -0.46
N GLY A 60 -4.57 7.01 0.18
CA GLY A 60 -5.89 7.51 0.54
C GLY A 60 -5.82 8.76 1.41
N CYS A 61 -4.91 8.81 2.39
CA CYS A 61 -4.76 9.97 3.27
C CYS A 61 -4.24 11.19 2.52
N GLU A 62 -3.23 10.99 1.65
CA GLU A 62 -2.68 12.01 0.76
C GLU A 62 -3.79 12.58 -0.13
N ARG A 63 -4.54 11.70 -0.81
CA ARG A 63 -5.64 12.02 -1.73
C ARG A 63 -6.89 12.57 -1.04
N GLY A 64 -7.03 12.40 0.27
CA GLY A 64 -8.17 12.88 1.03
C GLY A 64 -9.45 12.07 0.84
N VAL A 65 -9.33 10.79 0.47
CA VAL A 65 -10.49 9.90 0.27
C VAL A 65 -11.16 9.54 1.60
N SER A 66 -12.45 9.19 1.55
CA SER A 66 -13.26 8.84 2.71
C SER A 66 -13.39 7.33 2.93
N PHE A 67 -13.12 6.49 1.94
CA PHE A 67 -13.22 5.04 2.09
C PHE A 67 -12.23 4.25 1.22
N ILE A 68 -12.12 2.97 1.56
CA ILE A 68 -11.32 1.96 0.90
C ILE A 68 -12.27 0.84 0.47
N LEU A 69 -12.39 0.64 -0.84
CA LEU A 69 -13.14 -0.46 -1.44
C LEU A 69 -12.30 -1.73 -1.45
N VAL A 70 -12.91 -2.82 -1.01
CA VAL A 70 -12.32 -4.16 -0.99
C VAL A 70 -13.35 -5.21 -1.40
N GLU A 71 -12.87 -6.37 -1.85
CA GLU A 71 -13.73 -7.52 -2.15
C GLU A 71 -13.96 -8.39 -0.91
N LYS A 72 -14.97 -9.26 -0.94
CA LYS A 72 -15.37 -10.11 0.20
C LYS A 72 -14.25 -10.97 0.78
N ASP A 73 -13.32 -11.40 -0.06
CA ASP A 73 -12.21 -12.27 0.33
C ASP A 73 -11.01 -11.52 0.93
N PHE A 74 -11.08 -10.18 1.06
CA PHE A 74 -10.00 -9.31 1.53
C PHE A 74 -9.27 -9.82 2.78
N PHE A 75 -10.02 -10.35 3.74
CA PHE A 75 -9.50 -10.92 4.98
C PHE A 75 -9.18 -12.41 4.85
N SER A 76 -10.07 -13.20 4.23
CA SER A 76 -9.90 -14.65 4.16
C SER A 76 -8.74 -15.09 3.27
N SER A 77 -8.41 -14.32 2.24
CA SER A 77 -7.30 -14.63 1.32
C SER A 77 -5.93 -14.61 2.02
N ILE A 78 -5.84 -13.92 3.16
CA ILE A 78 -4.63 -13.83 4.00
C ILE A 78 -4.77 -14.63 5.30
N GLY A 79 -5.77 -15.52 5.39
CA GLY A 79 -6.02 -16.35 6.57
C GLY A 79 -6.62 -15.62 7.78
N GLN A 80 -6.99 -14.34 7.64
CA GLN A 80 -7.61 -13.55 8.73
C GLN A 80 -9.12 -13.84 8.82
N ILE A 81 -9.49 -15.10 9.10
CA ILE A 81 -10.89 -15.57 9.11
C ILE A 81 -11.67 -15.20 10.37
N ASP A 82 -10.99 -14.77 11.42
CA ASP A 82 -11.59 -14.48 12.71
C ASP A 82 -12.39 -13.16 12.70
N THR A 83 -13.67 -13.24 13.09
CA THR A 83 -14.60 -12.10 13.03
C THR A 83 -14.23 -10.97 14.00
N PHE A 84 -13.68 -11.30 15.17
CA PHE A 84 -13.24 -10.30 16.14
C PHE A 84 -12.04 -9.49 15.59
N GLN A 85 -11.06 -10.17 14.98
CA GLN A 85 -9.92 -9.53 14.31
C GLN A 85 -10.38 -8.64 13.15
N GLN A 86 -11.30 -9.12 12.30
CA GLN A 86 -11.84 -8.34 11.19
C GLN A 86 -12.58 -7.08 11.67
N LYS A 87 -13.41 -7.19 12.71
CA LYS A 87 -14.11 -6.05 13.33
C LYS A 87 -13.14 -5.05 13.93
N LEU A 88 -12.09 -5.52 14.59
CA LEU A 88 -11.04 -4.64 15.13
C LEU A 88 -10.34 -3.84 14.02
N VAL A 89 -10.01 -4.47 12.89
CA VAL A 89 -9.43 -3.75 11.75
C VAL A 89 -10.38 -2.69 11.21
N GLN A 90 -11.65 -3.06 10.96
CA GLN A 90 -12.67 -2.10 10.51
C GLN A 90 -12.78 -0.90 11.47
N GLU A 91 -12.77 -1.18 12.78
CA GLU A 91 -12.79 -0.14 13.82
C GLU A 91 -11.57 0.78 13.77
N VAL A 92 -10.36 0.23 13.53
CA VAL A 92 -9.17 1.06 13.37
C VAL A 92 -9.34 2.00 12.19
N ILE A 93 -9.70 1.47 11.01
CA ILE A 93 -9.79 2.25 9.78
C ILE A 93 -10.78 3.39 9.96
N ARG A 94 -11.97 3.09 10.50
CA ARG A 94 -13.00 4.07 10.86
C ARG A 94 -12.48 5.15 11.81
N LYS A 95 -11.83 4.76 12.91
CA LYS A 95 -11.25 5.70 13.89
C LYS A 95 -10.13 6.56 13.32
N THR A 96 -9.48 6.11 12.25
CA THR A 96 -8.45 6.87 11.54
C THR A 96 -8.98 7.75 10.41
N GLY A 97 -10.30 7.78 10.22
CA GLY A 97 -11.00 8.72 9.33
C GLY A 97 -11.23 8.21 7.92
N MET A 98 -11.31 6.89 7.72
CA MET A 98 -11.78 6.27 6.48
C MET A 98 -12.71 5.11 6.80
N ASP A 99 -13.58 4.73 5.88
CA ASP A 99 -14.35 3.49 6.00
C ASP A 99 -13.75 2.37 5.16
N LEU A 100 -13.87 1.13 5.65
CA LEU A 100 -13.52 -0.07 4.89
C LEU A 100 -14.81 -0.68 4.35
N VAL A 101 -15.02 -0.56 3.04
CA VAL A 101 -16.29 -0.92 2.38
C VAL A 101 -16.08 -2.19 1.56
N CYS A 102 -16.87 -3.22 1.88
CA CYS A 102 -16.93 -4.46 1.11
C CYS A 102 -17.92 -4.30 -0.04
N VAL A 103 -17.48 -4.60 -1.26
CA VAL A 103 -18.33 -4.54 -2.47
C VAL A 103 -19.46 -5.57 -2.48
N ASP A 104 -19.29 -6.71 -1.80
CA ASP A 104 -20.30 -7.77 -1.72
C ASP A 104 -21.20 -7.62 -0.45
N ASP A 105 -21.34 -6.40 0.08
CA ASP A 105 -22.12 -5.98 1.26
C ASP A 105 -21.74 -6.59 2.62
N GLN A 106 -21.03 -7.72 2.67
CA GLN A 106 -20.60 -8.34 3.93
C GLN A 106 -19.24 -9.02 3.81
N PHE A 107 -18.37 -8.79 4.80
CA PHE A 107 -17.23 -9.67 5.06
C PHE A 107 -17.74 -11.05 5.48
N ILE A 108 -16.99 -12.12 5.17
CA ILE A 108 -17.39 -13.51 5.47
C ILE A 108 -17.83 -13.63 6.93
N SER A 109 -19.14 -13.79 7.14
CA SER A 109 -19.83 -13.80 8.43
C SER A 109 -19.96 -15.21 9.01
N LYS A 110 -19.00 -16.11 8.75
CA LYS A 110 -18.98 -17.34 9.52
C LYS A 110 -18.59 -16.92 10.93
N GLU A 111 -19.55 -16.95 11.85
CA GLU A 111 -19.27 -16.82 13.28
C GLU A 111 -18.25 -17.89 13.64
N TYR A 112 -16.99 -17.50 13.62
CA TYR A 112 -15.90 -18.35 14.06
C TYR A 112 -15.96 -18.36 15.58
N ASN A 113 -16.83 -19.23 16.10
CA ASN A 113 -17.07 -19.42 17.53
C ASN A 113 -16.00 -20.35 18.13
N GLU A 114 -14.73 -20.02 17.91
CA GLU A 114 -13.66 -20.63 18.69
C GLU A 114 -13.53 -19.85 20.01
N THR A 115 -13.67 -20.55 21.13
CA THR A 115 -13.41 -19.99 22.46
C THR A 115 -11.93 -19.67 22.57
N LYS A 116 -11.57 -18.41 22.32
CA LYS A 116 -10.22 -17.91 22.53
C LYS A 116 -9.90 -17.84 24.01
N ASP A 117 -8.67 -18.22 24.35
CA ASP A 117 -8.18 -18.00 25.71
C ASP A 117 -7.89 -16.51 25.97
N SER A 118 -7.68 -16.16 27.24
CA SER A 118 -7.43 -14.76 27.61
C SER A 118 -6.15 -14.21 26.98
N LYS A 119 -5.11 -15.03 26.80
CA LYS A 119 -3.82 -14.62 26.25
C LYS A 119 -3.94 -14.28 24.76
N GLU A 120 -4.63 -15.09 23.98
CA GLU A 120 -4.92 -14.85 22.57
C GLU A 120 -5.73 -13.57 22.38
N LEU A 121 -6.71 -13.30 23.24
CA LEU A 121 -7.45 -12.05 23.25
C LEU A 121 -6.54 -10.86 23.58
N PHE A 122 -5.68 -10.98 24.59
CA PHE A 122 -4.71 -9.92 24.93
C PHE A 122 -3.74 -9.64 23.78
N ASP A 123 -3.20 -10.67 23.13
CA ASP A 123 -2.29 -10.52 21.98
C ASP A 123 -3.00 -9.90 20.78
N THR A 124 -4.26 -10.28 20.54
CA THR A 124 -5.13 -9.67 19.52
C THR A 124 -5.33 -8.18 19.77
N VAL A 125 -5.67 -7.78 21.00
CA VAL A 125 -5.86 -6.37 21.39
C VAL A 125 -4.55 -5.59 21.27
N LYS A 126 -3.43 -6.17 21.68
CA LYS A 126 -2.10 -5.54 21.54
C LYS A 126 -1.75 -5.27 20.08
N ARG A 127 -2.06 -6.22 19.19
CA ARG A 127 -1.86 -6.07 17.74
C ARG A 127 -2.76 -4.97 17.16
N TYR A 128 -4.03 -4.93 17.58
CA TYR A 128 -4.95 -3.83 17.25
C TYR A 128 -4.42 -2.46 17.68
N GLU A 129 -3.95 -2.30 18.92
CA GLU A 129 -3.41 -1.03 19.40
C GLU A 129 -2.19 -0.58 18.59
N LYS A 130 -1.31 -1.52 18.24
CA LYS A 130 -0.15 -1.25 17.38
C LYS A 130 -0.57 -0.79 15.99
N LEU A 131 -1.57 -1.44 15.39
CA LEU A 131 -2.11 -1.05 14.09
C LEU A 131 -2.72 0.35 14.16
N ARG A 132 -3.56 0.61 15.17
CA ARG A 132 -4.18 1.92 15.42
C ARG A 132 -3.14 3.03 15.49
N LEU A 133 -2.12 2.86 16.33
CA LEU A 133 -1.04 3.85 16.47
C LEU A 133 -0.29 4.08 15.16
N THR A 134 -0.07 3.04 14.37
CA THR A 134 0.62 3.14 13.08
C THR A 134 -0.18 3.97 12.09
N LEU A 135 -1.46 3.65 11.91
CA LEU A 135 -2.34 4.35 10.96
C LEU A 135 -2.66 5.79 11.44
N SER A 136 -2.88 5.99 12.74
CA SER A 136 -3.03 7.34 13.31
C SER A 136 -1.80 8.22 13.08
N ARG A 137 -0.58 7.67 13.18
CA ARG A 137 0.66 8.42 12.87
C ARG A 137 0.74 8.81 11.40
N ILE A 138 0.35 7.91 10.49
CA ILE A 138 0.28 8.19 9.06
C ILE A 138 -0.68 9.36 8.81
N ARG A 139 -1.91 9.27 9.31
CA ARG A 139 -2.93 10.34 9.16
C ARG A 139 -2.47 11.66 9.77
N THR A 140 -1.95 11.63 11.00
CA THR A 140 -1.45 12.83 11.69
C THR A 140 -0.32 13.50 10.91
N LYS A 141 0.58 12.70 10.32
CA LYS A 141 1.67 13.24 9.48
C LYS A 141 1.09 13.95 8.26
N GLN A 142 0.13 13.33 7.58
CA GLN A 142 -0.52 13.92 6.41
C GLN A 142 -1.29 15.20 6.73
N ASN A 143 -2.03 15.24 7.84
CA ASN A 143 -2.73 16.46 8.27
C ASN A 143 -1.74 17.60 8.54
N LYS A 144 -0.62 17.31 9.22
CA LYS A 144 0.43 18.31 9.48
C LYS A 144 1.11 18.82 8.19
N GLU A 145 1.26 17.97 7.19
CA GLU A 145 1.76 18.35 5.87
C GLU A 145 0.75 19.26 5.13
N LYS A 146 -0.55 18.96 5.21
CA LYS A 146 -1.63 19.78 4.61
C LYS A 146 -1.83 21.13 5.28
N GLU A 147 -1.79 21.16 6.61
CA GLU A 147 -1.98 22.38 7.41
C GLU A 147 -0.78 23.33 7.32
N SER A 148 0.28 22.97 6.57
CA SER A 148 1.50 23.76 6.41
C SER A 148 2.05 24.28 7.72
N ILE A 149 1.84 23.57 8.85
CA ILE A 149 2.27 24.03 10.17
C ILE A 149 3.79 24.20 10.10
N PRO A 150 4.28 25.45 10.09
CA PRO A 150 5.71 25.69 10.06
C PRO A 150 6.21 25.31 11.45
N ASN A 151 7.08 24.31 11.52
CA ASN A 151 7.98 24.27 12.65
C ASN A 151 8.97 25.44 12.48
N PHE A 152 9.45 25.95 13.61
CA PHE A 152 10.18 27.20 13.91
C PHE A 152 11.21 27.77 12.90
N GLU A 153 11.49 27.12 11.77
CA GLU A 153 12.39 27.57 10.70
C GLU A 153 12.01 27.00 9.31
N ASP A 154 10.90 27.42 8.67
CA ASP A 154 10.57 27.31 7.21
C ASP A 154 11.06 26.09 6.39
N ARG A 155 11.30 24.95 7.03
CA ARG A 155 11.78 23.71 6.44
C ARG A 155 10.80 22.66 6.93
N GLY A 156 9.83 22.34 6.06
CA GLY A 156 8.83 21.32 6.33
C GLY A 156 9.45 20.04 6.90
N LYS A 157 8.66 19.29 7.69
CA LYS A 157 9.11 18.01 8.26
C LYS A 157 9.76 17.15 7.18
N VAL A 158 10.95 16.65 7.48
CA VAL A 158 11.65 15.66 6.65
C VAL A 158 10.75 14.42 6.57
N SER A 159 9.95 14.33 5.50
CA SER A 159 9.38 13.06 5.06
C SER A 159 10.56 12.11 4.85
N GLY A 160 10.38 10.82 5.17
CA GLY A 160 11.47 9.85 5.08
C GLY A 160 12.20 9.93 3.74
N ARG A 161 13.43 9.42 3.67
CA ARG A 161 14.28 9.52 2.47
C ARG A 161 13.49 9.29 1.19
N LYS A 162 13.33 10.34 0.37
CA LYS A 162 12.67 10.28 -0.94
C LYS A 162 13.21 9.09 -1.74
N SER A 163 12.29 8.38 -2.38
CA SER A 163 12.60 7.26 -3.27
C SER A 163 13.31 7.76 -4.53
N TYR A 164 13.99 6.86 -5.24
CA TYR A 164 14.62 7.25 -6.51
C TYR A 164 13.60 7.56 -7.59
N LEU A 165 12.40 6.97 -7.51
CA LEU A 165 11.27 7.37 -8.33
C LEU A 165 10.96 8.88 -8.21
N GLU A 166 11.06 9.42 -6.98
CA GLU A 166 10.79 10.84 -6.72
C GLU A 166 12.00 11.75 -6.96
N THR A 167 13.23 11.24 -6.82
CA THR A 167 14.45 12.07 -6.94
C THR A 167 15.13 12.00 -8.30
N ASP A 168 15.03 10.85 -8.98
CA ASP A 168 15.68 10.56 -10.26
C ASP A 168 14.86 9.52 -11.05
N PRO A 169 13.69 9.92 -11.60
CA PRO A 169 12.83 9.04 -12.37
C PRO A 169 13.50 8.54 -13.65
N GLU A 170 14.44 9.29 -14.23
CA GLU A 170 15.17 8.88 -15.43
C GLU A 170 16.02 7.63 -15.19
N LEU A 171 16.73 7.57 -14.06
CA LEU A 171 17.48 6.38 -13.66
C LEU A 171 16.57 5.15 -13.54
N VAL A 172 15.37 5.34 -12.98
CA VAL A 172 14.38 4.28 -12.79
C VAL A 172 13.87 3.76 -14.14
N ARG A 173 13.51 4.66 -15.09
CA ARG A 173 13.13 4.28 -16.47
C ARG A 173 14.25 3.57 -17.21
N LYS A 174 15.50 3.95 -16.97
CA LYS A 174 16.66 3.35 -17.64
C LYS A 174 16.91 1.92 -17.15
N ILE A 175 16.76 1.69 -15.85
CA ILE A 175 16.83 0.35 -15.25
C ILE A 175 15.75 -0.57 -15.81
N GLN A 176 14.54 -0.04 -15.99
CA GLN A 176 13.43 -0.76 -16.61
C GLN A 176 13.77 -1.20 -18.03
N LYS A 177 14.16 -0.26 -18.90
CA LYS A 177 14.56 -0.56 -20.29
C LYS A 177 15.66 -1.64 -20.37
N LEU A 178 16.63 -1.59 -19.46
CA LEU A 178 17.70 -2.59 -19.40
C LEU A 178 17.18 -3.96 -18.91
N ARG A 179 16.22 -4.01 -17.98
CA ARG A 179 15.60 -5.28 -17.57
C ARG A 179 14.72 -5.88 -18.67
N ASP A 180 13.94 -5.06 -19.34
CA ASP A 180 13.07 -5.48 -20.45
C ASP A 180 13.89 -5.98 -21.65
N SER A 181 15.08 -5.41 -21.85
CA SER A 181 16.08 -5.88 -22.84
C SER A 181 16.78 -7.19 -22.43
N GLY A 182 16.42 -7.80 -21.29
CA GLY A 182 16.90 -9.10 -20.85
C GLY A 182 18.21 -9.10 -20.05
N TYR A 183 18.75 -7.93 -19.66
CA TYR A 183 19.99 -7.88 -18.88
C TYR A 183 19.79 -8.38 -17.44
N LYS A 184 20.78 -9.14 -16.94
CA LYS A 184 20.81 -9.57 -15.54
C LYS A 184 21.18 -8.39 -14.64
N ILE A 185 20.67 -8.38 -13.41
CA ILE A 185 20.87 -7.29 -12.42
C ILE A 185 22.35 -6.88 -12.25
N ARG A 186 23.27 -7.86 -12.28
CA ARG A 186 24.71 -7.59 -12.18
C ARG A 186 25.23 -6.80 -13.40
N GLN A 187 24.82 -7.18 -14.60
CA GLN A 187 25.19 -6.47 -15.85
C GLN A 187 24.62 -5.06 -15.86
N ILE A 188 23.41 -4.87 -15.34
CA ILE A 188 22.79 -3.55 -15.21
C ILE A 188 23.61 -2.64 -14.30
N SER A 189 24.16 -3.16 -13.20
CA SER A 189 25.04 -2.38 -12.31
C SER A 189 26.26 -1.84 -13.06
N ASP A 190 26.93 -2.69 -13.82
CA ASP A 190 28.13 -2.34 -14.58
C ASP A 190 27.82 -1.34 -15.71
N ILE A 191 26.71 -1.56 -16.44
CA ILE A 191 26.25 -0.66 -17.51
C ILE A 191 25.95 0.73 -16.93
N LEU A 192 25.18 0.82 -15.84
CA LEU A 192 24.84 2.09 -15.22
C LEU A 192 26.08 2.84 -14.74
N PHE A 193 27.04 2.13 -14.13
CA PHE A 193 28.28 2.73 -13.65
C PHE A 193 29.13 3.28 -14.81
N ASN A 194 29.24 2.54 -15.91
CA ASN A 194 29.94 2.98 -17.12
C ASN A 194 29.25 4.18 -17.79
N MET A 195 27.92 4.28 -17.69
CA MET A 195 27.14 5.44 -18.13
C MET A 195 27.24 6.65 -17.19
N GLY A 196 27.98 6.54 -16.08
CA GLY A 196 28.19 7.62 -15.13
C GLY A 196 27.20 7.67 -13.97
N TYR A 197 26.20 6.77 -13.92
CA TYR A 197 25.28 6.68 -12.79
C TYR A 197 25.97 5.99 -11.61
N LYS A 198 26.20 6.76 -10.55
CA LYS A 198 26.88 6.31 -9.33
C LYS A 198 25.97 6.49 -8.13
N ASN A 199 26.14 5.65 -7.13
CA ASN A 199 25.48 5.87 -5.85
C ASN A 199 26.08 7.09 -5.12
N LYS A 200 25.46 7.52 -4.02
CA LYS A 200 25.91 8.68 -3.23
C LYS A 200 27.36 8.59 -2.70
N LYS A 201 27.97 7.40 -2.70
CA LYS A 201 29.36 7.15 -2.30
C LYS A 201 30.31 7.05 -3.51
N GLY A 202 29.84 7.32 -4.73
CA GLY A 202 30.63 7.23 -5.96
C GLY A 202 30.82 5.80 -6.49
N ASN A 203 30.15 4.80 -5.91
CA ASN A 203 30.32 3.39 -6.26
C ASN A 203 29.18 2.89 -7.18
N PRO A 204 29.35 1.74 -7.86
CA PRO A 204 28.27 1.06 -8.57
C PRO A 204 27.06 0.78 -7.67
N PHE A 205 25.87 0.69 -8.28
CA PHE A 205 24.66 0.34 -7.55
C PHE A 205 24.69 -1.14 -7.15
N HIS A 206 24.39 -1.44 -5.88
CA HIS A 206 24.33 -2.81 -5.42
C HIS A 206 23.16 -3.56 -6.08
N THR A 207 23.27 -4.87 -6.27
CA THR A 207 22.22 -5.71 -6.90
C THR A 207 20.85 -5.54 -6.22
N GLY A 208 20.82 -5.54 -4.89
CA GLY A 208 19.61 -5.28 -4.11
C GLY A 208 19.04 -3.85 -4.27
N GLN A 209 19.87 -2.86 -4.61
CA GLN A 209 19.38 -1.51 -4.94
C GLN A 209 18.74 -1.50 -6.32
N ILE A 210 19.35 -2.14 -7.31
CA ILE A 210 18.81 -2.26 -8.67
C ILE A 210 17.48 -3.01 -8.66
N SER A 211 17.36 -4.09 -7.87
CA SER A 211 16.10 -4.82 -7.71
C SER A 211 14.99 -3.91 -7.17
N LYS A 212 15.28 -3.11 -6.14
CA LYS A 212 14.33 -2.12 -5.57
C LYS A 212 13.97 -1.01 -6.57
N LEU A 213 14.94 -0.56 -7.36
CA LEU A 213 14.71 0.45 -8.41
C LEU A 213 13.85 -0.11 -9.55
N TYR A 214 14.07 -1.35 -9.94
CA TYR A 214 13.22 -2.02 -10.93
C TYR A 214 11.78 -2.19 -10.42
N GLN A 215 11.60 -2.61 -9.16
CA GLN A 215 10.26 -2.65 -8.53
C GLN A 215 9.59 -1.27 -8.49
N GLN A 216 10.37 -0.20 -8.29
CA GLN A 216 9.85 1.17 -8.40
C GLN A 216 9.49 1.55 -9.84
N SER A 217 10.15 0.99 -10.85
CA SER A 217 9.87 1.27 -12.26
C SER A 217 8.56 0.68 -12.77
N GLU A 218 8.10 -0.42 -12.16
CA GLU A 218 6.78 -0.98 -12.42
C GLU A 218 5.66 0.00 -12.01
N LEU A 219 5.95 0.98 -11.15
CA LEU A 219 5.03 2.06 -10.79
C LEU A 219 5.00 3.22 -11.81
N LEU A 220 6.00 3.33 -12.70
CA LEU A 220 6.06 4.40 -13.73
C LEU A 220 5.18 4.12 -14.95
N GLN A 221 4.91 2.84 -15.24
CA GLN A 221 4.07 2.45 -16.38
C GLN A 221 2.59 2.87 -16.20
N LEU A 222 2.23 3.34 -15.00
CA LEU A 222 0.88 3.77 -14.65
C LEU A 222 0.66 5.28 -14.83
N GLU A 223 1.70 6.07 -15.13
CA GLU A 223 1.59 7.53 -15.32
C GLU A 223 1.60 7.95 -16.81
N GLU A 224 1.90 7.04 -17.74
CA GLU A 224 1.99 7.33 -19.20
C GLU A 224 0.83 6.71 -20.03
N GLU A 225 -0.17 6.10 -19.39
CA GLU A 225 -1.45 5.67 -19.99
C GLU A 225 -2.61 6.56 -19.53
#